data_AF-A0A7G7MNR7-F1
#
_entry.id   AF-A0A7G7MNR7-F1
#
_cell.length_a   1.000
_cell.length_b   1.000
_cell.length_c   1.000
_cell.angle_alpha   90.00
_cell.angle_beta   90.00
_cell.angle_gamma   90.00
#
_symmetry.space_group_name_H-M   'P 1'
#
loop_
_entity.id
_entity.type
_entity.pdbx_description
1 polymer ?
#
loop_
_entity_poly.entity_id
_entity_poly.type
_entity_poly.pdbx_seq_one_letter_code
_entity_poly.pdbx_strand_id
1 'polypeptide(L)'
;MLAQYSDLLFMAAVGVYVLAMVLHAAEFAAARSAKPVLVGAGGPDTVEPPARSERYARMAVSLTVLGAVLQFASIVTRGLAAERWPLGNMYEFTSAICLAAVVGWLVMLRRSPVTRAVGPFVLLPVVVLLFLAGTVLYAQAAPVVPALQSYWLVIHVTTITISSGLLLVPGVASILFLMRGAGWLSDRLPSADVLDRLAYRVTIIAFPLFTFAVIAGAIWAEAAWGRFWGWDPKETVAFVSWVIYAAYLHARATAGWRAARAAWINVAGFATVLFNLFFINMVVAGLHSYAGLG
;
A
#
# COMPACT_ATOMS: atom_id res chain seq x y z
N MET A 1 -14.50 21.34 -15.51
CA MET A 1 -14.33 20.23 -16.49
C MET A 1 -13.28 19.21 -16.03
N LEU A 2 -12.03 19.61 -15.75
CA LEU A 2 -10.98 18.67 -15.30
C LEU A 2 -11.29 17.93 -13.98
N ALA A 3 -11.90 18.60 -13.00
CA ALA A 3 -12.32 17.95 -11.74
C ALA A 3 -13.32 16.81 -11.97
N GLN A 4 -14.27 16.98 -12.89
CA GLN A 4 -15.23 15.93 -13.25
C GLN A 4 -14.53 14.74 -13.93
N TYR A 5 -13.56 15.00 -14.82
CA TYR A 5 -12.75 13.92 -15.41
C TYR A 5 -11.93 13.19 -14.34
N SER A 6 -11.38 13.89 -13.36
CA SER A 6 -10.69 13.27 -12.23
C SER A 6 -11.59 12.30 -11.47
N ASP A 7 -12.83 12.69 -11.18
CA ASP A 7 -13.81 11.86 -10.48
C ASP A 7 -14.25 10.66 -11.33
N LEU A 8 -14.48 10.85 -12.63
CA LEU A 8 -14.81 9.76 -13.56
C LEU A 8 -13.66 8.75 -13.68
N LEU A 9 -12.42 9.24 -13.79
CA LEU A 9 -11.21 8.40 -13.84
C LEU A 9 -11.01 7.63 -12.53
N PHE A 10 -11.30 8.26 -11.39
CA PHE A 10 -11.27 7.61 -10.09
C PHE A 10 -12.28 6.45 -10.03
N MET A 11 -13.55 6.72 -10.38
CA MET A 11 -14.60 5.70 -10.37
C MET A 11 -14.30 4.56 -11.35
N ALA A 12 -13.78 4.88 -12.54
CA ALA A 12 -13.33 3.89 -13.51
C ALA A 12 -12.19 3.03 -12.96
N ALA A 13 -11.19 3.64 -12.30
CA ALA A 13 -10.10 2.92 -11.67
C ALA A 13 -10.59 1.95 -10.58
N VAL A 14 -11.53 2.38 -9.74
CA VAL A 14 -12.15 1.52 -8.71
C VAL A 14 -12.85 0.32 -9.35
N GLY A 15 -13.70 0.55 -10.37
CA GLY A 15 -14.38 -0.53 -11.09
C GLY A 15 -13.41 -1.52 -11.74
N VAL A 16 -12.33 -1.01 -12.33
CA VAL A 16 -11.27 -1.83 -12.94
C VAL A 16 -10.51 -2.63 -11.87
N TYR A 17 -10.20 -2.05 -10.71
CA TYR A 17 -9.56 -2.78 -9.62
C TYR A 17 -10.45 -3.86 -9.01
N VAL A 18 -11.76 -3.62 -8.89
CA VAL A 18 -12.72 -4.66 -8.45
C VAL A 18 -12.70 -5.84 -9.43
N LEU A 19 -12.74 -5.57 -10.74
CA LEU A 19 -12.66 -6.62 -11.74
C LEU A 19 -11.31 -7.36 -11.71
N ALA A 20 -10.20 -6.62 -11.57
CA ALA A 20 -8.87 -7.20 -11.41
C ALA A 20 -8.77 -8.10 -10.18
N MET A 21 -9.32 -7.67 -9.04
CA MET A 21 -9.37 -8.42 -7.79
C MET A 21 -10.18 -9.71 -7.95
N VAL A 22 -11.35 -9.66 -8.60
CA VAL A 22 -12.16 -10.85 -8.89
C VAL A 22 -11.41 -11.84 -9.77
N LEU A 23 -10.69 -11.37 -10.79
CA LEU A 23 -9.89 -12.25 -11.65
C LEU A 23 -8.67 -12.83 -10.94
N HIS A 24 -8.02 -12.07 -10.04
CA HIS A 24 -6.98 -12.60 -9.18
C HIS A 24 -7.52 -13.66 -8.21
N ALA A 25 -8.72 -13.48 -7.67
CA ALA A 25 -9.37 -14.50 -6.85
C ALA A 25 -9.74 -15.75 -7.68
N ALA A 26 -10.21 -15.56 -8.92
CA ALA A 26 -10.52 -16.65 -9.85
C ALA A 26 -9.25 -17.42 -10.27
N GLU A 27 -8.14 -16.72 -10.52
CA GLU A 27 -6.82 -17.31 -10.74
C GLU A 27 -6.41 -18.17 -9.54
N PHE A 28 -6.46 -17.59 -8.33
CA PHE A 28 -6.07 -18.24 -7.08
C PHE A 28 -6.92 -19.49 -6.80
N ALA A 29 -8.21 -19.46 -7.12
CA ALA A 29 -9.10 -20.61 -7.03
C ALA A 29 -8.79 -21.67 -8.11
N ALA A 30 -8.52 -21.25 -9.35
CA ALA A 30 -8.24 -22.15 -10.48
C ALA A 30 -6.87 -22.83 -10.39
N ALA A 31 -5.90 -22.23 -9.69
CA ALA A 31 -4.58 -22.82 -9.45
C ALA A 31 -4.63 -24.15 -8.66
N ARG A 32 -5.76 -24.44 -7.99
CA ARG A 32 -6.00 -25.68 -7.23
C ARG A 32 -5.92 -26.97 -8.06
N SER A 33 -6.09 -26.88 -9.37
CA SER A 33 -6.10 -28.05 -10.28
C SER A 33 -4.76 -28.30 -10.99
N ALA A 34 -3.68 -27.66 -10.55
CA ALA A 34 -2.37 -27.83 -11.17
C ALA A 34 -1.87 -29.27 -10.98
N LYS A 35 -1.42 -29.89 -12.08
CA LYS A 35 -0.91 -31.27 -12.08
C LYS A 35 0.62 -31.25 -12.13
N PRO A 36 1.31 -32.14 -11.41
CA PRO A 36 2.75 -32.30 -11.59
C PRO A 36 3.04 -32.75 -13.02
N VAL A 37 3.96 -32.07 -13.69
CA VAL A 37 4.47 -32.49 -14.99
C VAL A 37 5.62 -33.45 -14.73
N LEU A 38 5.56 -34.65 -15.31
CA LEU A 38 6.66 -35.60 -15.24
C LEU A 38 7.85 -35.03 -16.02
N VAL A 39 8.88 -34.61 -15.30
CA VAL A 39 10.17 -34.24 -15.90
C VAL A 39 11.08 -35.47 -15.86
N GLY A 40 11.96 -35.62 -16.87
CA GLY A 40 12.93 -36.71 -16.91
C GLY A 40 13.77 -36.79 -15.63
N ALA A 41 14.24 -38.00 -15.28
CA ALA A 41 14.97 -38.26 -14.05
C ALA A 41 16.10 -37.23 -13.82
N GLY A 42 15.98 -36.42 -12.76
CA GLY A 42 16.92 -35.35 -12.41
C GLY A 42 16.49 -33.93 -12.79
N GLY A 43 15.34 -33.74 -13.46
CA GLY A 43 14.75 -32.43 -13.70
C GLY A 43 14.06 -31.85 -12.46
N PRO A 44 13.97 -30.52 -12.31
CA PRO A 44 13.20 -29.92 -11.22
C PRO A 44 11.72 -30.28 -11.37
N ASP A 45 11.03 -30.56 -10.26
CA ASP A 45 9.58 -30.75 -10.28
C ASP A 45 8.89 -29.48 -10.79
N THR A 46 8.42 -29.51 -12.03
CA THR A 46 7.67 -28.41 -12.62
C THR A 46 6.18 -28.70 -12.53
N VAL A 47 5.44 -27.83 -11.84
CA VAL A 47 3.98 -27.84 -11.83
C VAL A 47 3.50 -26.80 -12.83
N GLU A 48 2.88 -27.24 -13.92
CA GLU A 48 2.33 -26.31 -14.90
C GLU A 48 0.92 -25.87 -14.46
N PRO A 49 0.66 -24.56 -14.34
CA PRO A 49 -0.65 -24.07 -13.95
C PRO A 49 -1.67 -24.38 -15.06
N PRO A 50 -2.95 -24.65 -14.70
CA PRO A 50 -3.98 -24.86 -15.71
C PRO A 50 -4.10 -23.66 -16.65
N ALA A 51 -4.28 -23.88 -17.95
CA ALA A 51 -4.37 -22.81 -18.96
C ALA A 51 -5.41 -21.73 -18.61
N ARG A 52 -6.50 -22.12 -17.93
CA ARG A 52 -7.54 -21.22 -17.41
C ARG A 52 -7.01 -20.29 -16.30
N SER A 53 -6.21 -20.82 -15.36
CA SER A 53 -5.57 -20.03 -14.30
C SER A 53 -4.61 -19.00 -14.92
N GLU A 54 -3.80 -19.42 -15.89
CA GLU A 54 -2.86 -18.51 -16.56
C GLU A 54 -3.54 -17.43 -17.40
N ARG A 55 -4.71 -17.72 -17.99
CA ARG A 55 -5.53 -16.71 -18.66
C ARG A 55 -6.06 -15.68 -17.66
N TYR A 56 -6.62 -16.12 -16.53
CA TYR A 56 -7.12 -15.21 -15.49
C TYR A 56 -6.01 -14.36 -14.90
N ALA A 57 -4.84 -14.94 -14.64
CA ALA A 57 -3.67 -14.23 -14.17
C ALA A 57 -3.29 -13.06 -15.08
N ARG A 58 -3.13 -13.32 -16.40
CA ARG A 58 -2.75 -12.30 -17.36
C ARG A 58 -3.79 -11.19 -17.47
N MET A 59 -5.07 -11.53 -17.46
CA MET A 59 -6.16 -10.55 -17.47
C MET A 59 -6.16 -9.70 -16.18
N ALA A 60 -6.00 -10.34 -15.02
CA ALA A 60 -5.99 -9.68 -13.72
C ALA A 60 -4.84 -8.67 -13.60
N VAL A 61 -3.62 -9.06 -14.01
CA VAL A 61 -2.46 -8.16 -14.02
C VAL A 61 -2.67 -7.02 -15.01
N SER A 62 -3.18 -7.29 -16.22
CA SER A 62 -3.44 -6.26 -17.22
C SER A 62 -4.46 -5.22 -16.74
N LEU A 63 -5.52 -5.67 -16.09
CA LEU A 63 -6.52 -4.78 -15.51
C LEU A 63 -5.97 -4.03 -14.30
N THR A 64 -5.11 -4.65 -13.48
CA THR A 64 -4.42 -3.92 -12.39
C THR A 64 -3.58 -2.78 -12.95
N VAL A 65 -2.83 -3.02 -14.03
CA VAL A 65 -2.04 -1.97 -14.71
C VAL A 65 -2.95 -0.89 -15.25
N LEU A 66 -4.06 -1.24 -15.91
CA LEU A 66 -5.04 -0.28 -16.40
C LEU A 66 -5.63 0.56 -15.26
N GLY A 67 -6.02 -0.08 -14.15
CA GLY A 67 -6.52 0.60 -12.95
C GLY A 67 -5.50 1.60 -12.40
N ALA A 68 -4.23 1.22 -12.34
CA ALA A 68 -3.15 2.12 -11.91
C ALA A 68 -2.97 3.32 -12.83
N VAL A 69 -3.05 3.13 -14.15
CA VAL A 69 -2.97 4.22 -15.14
C VAL A 69 -4.16 5.18 -14.99
N LEU A 70 -5.38 4.65 -14.87
CA LEU A 70 -6.59 5.46 -14.67
C LEU A 70 -6.54 6.23 -13.35
N GLN A 71 -6.10 5.59 -12.28
CA GLN A 71 -5.94 6.22 -10.97
C GLN A 71 -4.86 7.31 -10.99
N PHE A 72 -3.73 7.07 -11.64
CA PHE A 72 -2.70 8.09 -11.83
C PHE A 72 -3.23 9.29 -12.62
N ALA A 73 -3.95 9.03 -13.72
CA ALA A 73 -4.60 10.08 -14.51
C ALA A 73 -5.62 10.86 -13.68
N SER A 74 -6.39 10.19 -12.81
CA SER A 74 -7.30 10.83 -11.86
C SER A 74 -6.57 11.81 -10.94
N ILE A 75 -5.46 11.39 -10.32
CA ILE A 75 -4.66 12.23 -9.42
C ILE A 75 -4.05 13.43 -10.17
N VAL A 76 -3.52 13.22 -11.38
CA VAL A 76 -2.93 14.29 -12.19
C VAL A 76 -3.99 15.32 -12.61
N THR A 77 -5.12 14.86 -13.14
CA THR A 77 -6.22 15.75 -13.54
C THR A 77 -6.82 16.49 -12.34
N ARG A 78 -6.81 15.87 -11.15
CA ARG A 78 -7.18 16.51 -9.89
C ARG A 78 -6.30 17.70 -9.57
N GLY A 79 -4.97 17.50 -9.64
CA GLY A 79 -4.00 18.55 -9.34
C GLY A 79 -4.07 19.71 -10.33
N LEU A 80 -4.25 19.40 -11.62
CA LEU A 80 -4.47 20.40 -12.67
C LEU A 80 -5.77 21.17 -12.46
N ALA A 81 -6.85 20.51 -12.03
CA ALA A 81 -8.13 21.16 -11.78
C ALA A 81 -8.10 22.10 -10.56
N ALA A 82 -7.30 21.76 -9.54
CA ALA A 82 -7.15 22.56 -8.33
C ALA A 82 -5.98 23.55 -8.40
N GLU A 83 -5.21 23.54 -9.49
CA GLU A 83 -3.99 24.34 -9.70
C GLU A 83 -2.96 24.19 -8.56
N ARG A 84 -2.86 22.99 -7.99
CA ARG A 84 -1.95 22.67 -6.88
C ARG A 84 -1.53 21.21 -6.88
N TRP A 85 -0.59 20.89 -6.01
CA TRP A 85 -0.20 19.51 -5.77
C TRP A 85 -1.39 18.67 -5.24
N PRO A 86 -1.69 17.47 -5.81
CA PRO A 86 -2.89 16.70 -5.52
C PRO A 86 -2.75 15.79 -4.29
N LEU A 87 -2.37 16.36 -3.14
CA LEU A 87 -2.28 15.67 -1.83
C LEU A 87 -2.78 16.58 -0.68
N GLY A 88 -3.85 17.34 -0.94
CA GLY A 88 -4.34 18.39 -0.03
C GLY A 88 -5.40 17.94 0.97
N ASN A 89 -5.95 16.73 0.84
CA ASN A 89 -7.01 16.20 1.70
C ASN A 89 -6.95 14.67 1.79
N MET A 90 -7.76 14.09 2.70
CA MET A 90 -7.78 12.63 2.93
C MET A 90 -8.19 11.80 1.73
N TYR A 91 -9.07 12.30 0.85
CA TYR A 91 -9.42 11.60 -0.41
C TYR A 91 -8.19 11.46 -1.33
N GLU A 92 -7.52 12.58 -1.60
CA GLU A 92 -6.32 12.63 -2.45
C GLU A 92 -5.18 11.79 -1.86
N PHE A 93 -4.96 11.92 -0.54
CA PHE A 93 -3.94 11.17 0.19
C PHE A 93 -4.19 9.65 0.16
N THR A 94 -5.42 9.21 0.47
CA THR A 94 -5.79 7.79 0.46
C THR A 94 -5.68 7.19 -0.95
N SER A 95 -6.12 7.94 -1.97
CA SER A 95 -5.97 7.52 -3.36
C SER A 95 -4.50 7.33 -3.73
N ALA A 96 -3.64 8.30 -3.41
CA ALA A 96 -2.22 8.22 -3.74
C ALA A 96 -1.47 7.12 -2.98
N ILE A 97 -1.81 6.85 -1.71
CA ILE A 97 -1.30 5.69 -0.94
C ILE A 97 -1.66 4.38 -1.66
N CYS A 98 -2.91 4.23 -2.09
CA CYS A 98 -3.36 3.05 -2.80
C CYS A 98 -2.61 2.86 -4.13
N LEU A 99 -2.40 3.94 -4.88
CA LEU A 99 -1.62 3.89 -6.12
C LEU A 99 -0.18 3.44 -5.85
N ALA A 100 0.48 4.01 -4.83
CA ALA A 100 1.84 3.63 -4.45
C ALA A 100 1.93 2.15 -4.03
N ALA A 101 0.93 1.63 -3.32
CA ALA A 101 0.86 0.21 -2.96
C ALA A 101 0.74 -0.69 -4.19
N VAL A 102 -0.17 -0.37 -5.12
CA VAL A 102 -0.37 -1.12 -6.36
C VAL A 102 0.88 -1.09 -7.23
N VAL A 103 1.48 0.09 -7.43
CA VAL A 103 2.71 0.23 -8.21
C VAL A 103 3.85 -0.53 -7.55
N GLY A 104 4.02 -0.42 -6.22
CA GLY A 104 5.03 -1.16 -5.47
C GLY A 104 4.90 -2.67 -5.65
N TRP A 105 3.67 -3.19 -5.57
CA TRP A 105 3.40 -4.61 -5.81
C TRP A 105 3.65 -5.01 -7.28
N LEU A 106 3.22 -4.21 -8.26
CA LEU A 106 3.46 -4.48 -9.69
C LEU A 106 4.97 -4.49 -10.03
N VAL A 107 5.75 -3.58 -9.44
CA VAL A 107 7.22 -3.57 -9.60
C VAL A 107 7.81 -4.85 -9.04
N MET A 108 7.36 -5.30 -7.87
CA MET A 108 7.83 -6.55 -7.27
C MET A 108 7.41 -7.77 -8.10
N LEU A 109 6.18 -7.78 -8.62
CA LEU A 109 5.68 -8.84 -9.50
C LEU A 109 6.57 -9.02 -10.74
N ARG A 110 7.07 -7.91 -11.33
CA ARG A 110 8.02 -7.99 -12.44
C ARG A 110 9.37 -8.61 -12.06
N ARG A 111 9.80 -8.45 -10.80
CA ARG A 111 11.07 -9.00 -10.29
C ARG A 111 10.93 -10.44 -9.80
N SER A 112 9.74 -10.83 -9.36
CA SER A 112 9.47 -12.11 -8.73
C SER A 112 8.06 -12.59 -9.09
N PRO A 113 7.85 -13.22 -10.26
CA PRO A 113 6.52 -13.62 -10.72
C PRO A 113 5.74 -14.51 -9.74
N VAL A 114 6.44 -15.25 -8.87
CA VAL A 114 5.82 -16.06 -7.80
C VAL A 114 4.99 -15.23 -6.80
N THR A 115 5.21 -13.92 -6.68
CA THR A 115 4.40 -13.04 -5.81
C THR A 115 3.06 -12.67 -6.44
N ARG A 116 2.72 -13.18 -7.63
CA ARG A 116 1.42 -12.99 -8.29
C ARG A 116 0.25 -13.43 -7.41
N ALA A 117 0.40 -14.55 -6.70
CA ALA A 117 -0.62 -15.07 -5.80
C ALA A 117 -0.93 -14.16 -4.59
N VAL A 118 -0.10 -13.14 -4.35
CA VAL A 118 -0.32 -12.10 -3.31
C VAL A 118 -1.27 -11.00 -3.81
N GLY A 119 -1.47 -10.89 -5.13
CA GLY A 119 -2.31 -9.86 -5.78
C GLY A 119 -3.70 -9.66 -5.21
N PRO A 120 -4.54 -10.72 -5.01
CA PRO A 120 -5.89 -10.51 -4.47
C PRO A 120 -5.85 -9.95 -3.04
N PHE A 121 -4.82 -10.29 -2.25
CA PHE A 121 -4.68 -9.83 -0.88
C PHE A 121 -4.13 -8.40 -0.76
N VAL A 122 -3.43 -7.91 -1.80
CA VAL A 122 -3.03 -6.49 -1.91
C VAL A 122 -4.20 -5.65 -2.44
N LEU A 123 -4.93 -6.17 -3.43
CA LEU A 123 -6.07 -5.46 -4.01
C LEU A 123 -7.26 -5.35 -3.05
N LEU A 124 -7.46 -6.32 -2.16
CA LEU A 124 -8.54 -6.27 -1.17
C LEU A 124 -8.51 -4.98 -0.32
N PRO A 125 -7.44 -4.67 0.46
CA PRO A 125 -7.39 -3.43 1.20
C PRO A 125 -7.39 -2.20 0.28
N VAL A 126 -6.75 -2.25 -0.90
CA VAL A 126 -6.79 -1.13 -1.87
C VAL A 126 -8.22 -0.79 -2.29
N VAL A 127 -9.02 -1.78 -2.67
CA VAL A 127 -10.42 -1.57 -3.09
C VAL A 127 -11.25 -1.03 -1.93
N VAL A 128 -11.08 -1.59 -0.71
CA VAL A 128 -11.78 -1.08 0.48
C VAL A 128 -11.41 0.38 0.76
N LEU A 129 -10.13 0.72 0.70
CA LEU A 129 -9.66 2.09 0.94
C LEU A 129 -10.11 3.07 -0.14
N LEU A 130 -10.13 2.67 -1.41
CA LEU A 130 -10.64 3.51 -2.49
C LEU A 130 -12.16 3.68 -2.42
N PHE A 131 -12.90 2.65 -2.01
CA PHE A 131 -14.32 2.76 -1.74
C PHE A 131 -14.58 3.76 -0.60
N LEU A 132 -13.84 3.65 0.51
CA LEU A 132 -13.90 4.61 1.62
C LEU A 132 -13.54 6.03 1.16
N ALA A 133 -12.50 6.15 0.32
CA ALA A 133 -12.07 7.44 -0.22
C ALA A 133 -13.18 8.10 -1.04
N GLY A 134 -13.82 7.37 -1.95
CA GLY A 134 -14.88 7.90 -2.81
C GLY A 134 -16.22 8.16 -2.12
N THR A 135 -16.45 7.60 -0.92
CA THR A 135 -17.74 7.69 -0.22
C THR A 135 -17.69 8.54 1.04
N VAL A 136 -16.72 8.29 1.92
CA VAL A 136 -16.63 8.93 3.25
C VAL A 136 -15.62 10.08 3.25
N LEU A 137 -14.49 9.92 2.57
CA LEU A 137 -13.41 10.91 2.59
C LEU A 137 -13.47 11.91 1.42
N TYR A 138 -14.43 11.74 0.51
CA TYR A 138 -14.51 12.53 -0.70
C TYR A 138 -14.64 14.01 -0.36
N ALA A 139 -13.70 14.80 -0.87
CA ALA A 139 -13.71 16.24 -0.80
C ALA A 139 -13.85 16.80 -2.22
N GLN A 140 -14.26 18.05 -2.38
CA GLN A 140 -14.21 18.73 -3.67
C GLN A 140 -12.78 19.17 -4.00
N ALA A 141 -12.46 19.30 -5.29
CA ALA A 141 -11.20 19.90 -5.72
C ALA A 141 -11.23 21.40 -5.39
N ALA A 142 -10.48 21.80 -4.36
CA ALA A 142 -10.42 23.17 -3.86
C ALA A 142 -8.97 23.54 -3.47
N PRO A 143 -8.65 24.84 -3.34
CA PRO A 143 -7.36 25.29 -2.80
C PRO A 143 -7.07 24.69 -1.41
N VAL A 144 -5.80 24.53 -1.09
CA VAL A 144 -5.39 24.10 0.27
C VAL A 144 -5.54 25.25 1.27
N VAL A 145 -5.81 24.91 2.53
CA VAL A 145 -5.82 25.88 3.63
C VAL A 145 -4.44 26.54 3.79
N PRO A 146 -4.34 27.78 4.33
CA PRO A 146 -3.08 28.53 4.37
C PRO A 146 -1.90 27.78 5.01
N ALA A 147 -2.14 27.02 6.08
CA ALA A 147 -1.11 26.22 6.76
C ALA A 147 -0.45 25.16 5.86
N LEU A 148 -1.09 24.81 4.75
CA LEU A 148 -0.63 23.82 3.78
C LEU A 148 0.02 24.43 2.53
N GLN A 149 0.06 25.76 2.41
CA GLN A 149 0.73 26.45 1.30
C GLN A 149 2.24 26.53 1.50
N SER A 150 2.91 25.37 1.46
CA SER A 150 4.37 25.28 1.63
C SER A 150 4.98 24.23 0.72
N TYR A 151 6.20 24.47 0.22
CA TYR A 151 6.96 23.46 -0.52
C TYR A 151 7.23 22.20 0.31
N TRP A 152 7.26 22.34 1.65
CA TRP A 152 7.37 21.23 2.56
C TRP A 152 6.16 20.28 2.51
N LEU A 153 4.96 20.76 2.17
CA LEU A 153 3.82 19.88 1.90
C LEU A 153 4.18 18.91 0.77
N VAL A 154 4.73 19.43 -0.33
CA VAL A 154 5.10 18.61 -1.49
C VAL A 154 6.15 17.58 -1.10
N ILE A 155 7.16 17.95 -0.34
CA ILE A 155 8.24 17.03 0.05
C ILE A 155 7.76 16.00 1.08
N HIS A 156 7.24 16.46 2.22
CA HIS A 156 6.83 15.60 3.32
C HIS A 156 5.64 14.71 2.94
N VAL A 157 4.55 15.31 2.44
CA VAL A 157 3.30 14.59 2.19
C VAL A 157 3.47 13.59 1.05
N THR A 158 4.24 13.91 0.01
CA THR A 158 4.54 12.94 -1.06
C THR A 158 5.35 11.77 -0.53
N THR A 159 6.38 12.03 0.28
CA THR A 159 7.24 10.95 0.78
C THR A 159 6.51 10.06 1.79
N ILE A 160 5.70 10.63 2.70
CA ILE A 160 4.89 9.82 3.61
C ILE A 160 3.82 9.02 2.84
N THR A 161 3.19 9.60 1.81
CA THR A 161 2.24 8.89 0.93
C THR A 161 2.87 7.67 0.26
N ILE A 162 4.03 7.86 -0.38
CA ILE A 162 4.72 6.78 -1.09
C ILE A 162 5.16 5.70 -0.11
N SER A 163 5.81 6.08 0.99
CA SER A 163 6.29 5.11 1.98
C SER A 163 5.15 4.34 2.64
N SER A 164 4.05 4.99 3.04
CA SER A 164 2.87 4.33 3.58
C SER A 164 2.21 3.37 2.59
N GLY A 165 2.10 3.76 1.31
CA GLY A 165 1.61 2.86 0.26
C GLY A 165 2.52 1.63 0.07
N LEU A 166 3.84 1.84 0.04
CA LEU A 166 4.79 0.73 -0.06
C LEU A 166 4.71 -0.21 1.15
N LEU A 167 4.50 0.31 2.37
CA LEU A 167 4.39 -0.47 3.62
C LEU A 167 3.12 -1.34 3.71
N LEU A 168 2.11 -1.09 2.87
CA LEU A 168 0.95 -1.98 2.76
C LEU A 168 1.36 -3.37 2.24
N VAL A 169 2.22 -3.43 1.23
CA VAL A 169 2.67 -4.69 0.62
C VAL A 169 3.36 -5.64 1.62
N PRO A 170 4.38 -5.21 2.40
CA PRO A 170 5.00 -6.06 3.40
C PRO A 170 4.07 -6.36 4.58
N GLY A 171 3.16 -5.46 4.95
CA GLY A 171 2.10 -5.74 5.93
C GLY A 171 1.22 -6.92 5.51
N VAL A 172 0.70 -6.89 4.27
CA VAL A 172 -0.05 -8.01 3.68
C VAL A 172 0.80 -9.27 3.60
N ALA A 173 2.04 -9.18 3.12
CA ALA A 173 2.93 -10.33 3.01
C ALA A 173 3.21 -11.00 4.37
N SER A 174 3.39 -10.23 5.44
CA SER A 174 3.57 -10.76 6.80
C SER A 174 2.30 -11.38 7.38
N ILE A 175 1.12 -10.85 7.09
CA ILE A 175 -0.15 -11.50 7.45
C ILE A 175 -0.26 -12.86 6.74
N LEU A 176 0.00 -12.90 5.44
CA LEU A 176 -0.03 -14.16 4.67
C LEU A 176 1.02 -15.17 5.17
N PHE A 177 2.21 -14.70 5.56
CA PHE A 177 3.23 -15.54 6.15
C PHE A 177 2.73 -16.23 7.43
N LEU A 178 2.07 -15.47 8.32
CA LEU A 178 1.53 -15.99 9.58
C LEU A 178 0.35 -16.94 9.34
N MET A 179 -0.56 -16.59 8.43
CA MET A 179 -1.68 -17.46 8.03
C MET A 179 -1.17 -18.80 7.51
N ARG A 180 -0.17 -18.77 6.60
CA ARG A 180 0.47 -19.98 6.10
C ARG A 180 1.06 -20.82 7.24
N GLY A 181 1.77 -20.19 8.18
CA GLY A 181 2.37 -20.87 9.33
C GLY A 181 1.33 -21.51 10.27
N ALA A 182 0.12 -20.98 10.30
CA ALA A 182 -1.03 -21.56 11.02
C ALA A 182 -1.78 -22.64 10.22
N GLY A 183 -1.29 -23.03 9.04
CA GLY A 183 -1.94 -24.01 8.14
C GLY A 183 -3.05 -23.44 7.27
N TRP A 184 -3.31 -22.12 7.32
CA TRP A 184 -4.34 -21.49 6.51
C TRP A 184 -3.83 -21.23 5.09
N LEU A 185 -4.55 -21.76 4.10
CA LEU A 185 -4.21 -21.59 2.68
C LEU A 185 -2.77 -22.02 2.35
N SER A 186 -2.18 -22.94 3.14
CA SER A 186 -0.77 -23.36 3.02
C SER A 186 -0.43 -23.89 1.64
N ASP A 187 -1.37 -24.55 0.97
CA ASP A 187 -1.11 -25.16 -0.33
C ASP A 187 -1.34 -24.18 -1.48
N ARG A 188 -1.85 -22.97 -1.17
CA ARG A 188 -2.24 -21.95 -2.16
C ARG A 188 -1.36 -20.70 -2.10
N LEU A 189 -0.84 -20.37 -0.93
CA LEU A 189 0.07 -19.24 -0.76
C LEU A 189 1.47 -19.61 -1.27
N PRO A 190 2.29 -18.61 -1.68
CA PRO A 190 3.71 -18.83 -1.89
C PRO A 190 4.39 -19.41 -0.66
N SER A 191 5.59 -19.98 -0.83
CA SER A 191 6.35 -20.49 0.31
C SER A 191 6.61 -19.39 1.34
N ALA A 192 6.79 -19.80 2.60
CA ALA A 192 7.06 -18.87 3.71
C ALA A 192 8.26 -17.97 3.39
N ASP A 193 9.31 -18.52 2.79
CA ASP A 193 10.50 -17.77 2.36
C ASP A 193 10.22 -16.74 1.28
N VAL A 194 9.25 -16.97 0.39
CA VAL A 194 8.85 -15.98 -0.62
C VAL A 194 8.12 -14.82 0.03
N LEU A 195 7.16 -15.10 0.92
CA LEU A 195 6.39 -14.08 1.63
C LEU A 195 7.28 -13.24 2.55
N ASP A 196 8.20 -13.90 3.24
CA ASP A 196 9.17 -13.27 4.14
C ASP A 196 10.18 -12.41 3.38
N ARG A 197 10.73 -12.90 2.25
CA ARG A 197 11.62 -12.10 1.38
C ARG A 197 10.88 -10.94 0.74
N LEU A 198 9.62 -11.12 0.34
CA LEU A 198 8.76 -10.05 -0.19
C LEU A 198 8.62 -8.95 0.87
N ALA A 199 8.23 -9.31 2.09
CA ALA A 199 8.08 -8.35 3.18
C ALA A 199 9.38 -7.58 3.42
N TYR A 200 10.49 -8.29 3.60
CA TYR A 200 11.79 -7.67 3.88
C TYR A 200 12.27 -6.74 2.76
N ARG A 201 12.19 -7.17 1.49
CA ARG A 201 12.67 -6.39 0.33
C ARG A 201 11.86 -5.12 0.08
N VAL A 202 10.57 -5.11 0.39
CA VAL A 202 9.78 -3.88 0.27
C VAL A 202 10.06 -2.98 1.46
N THR A 203 10.13 -3.51 2.67
CA THR A 203 10.39 -2.70 3.88
C THR A 203 11.76 -2.02 3.84
N ILE A 204 12.82 -2.65 3.30
CA ILE A 204 14.15 -2.01 3.19
C ILE A 204 14.15 -0.79 2.26
N ILE A 205 13.20 -0.70 1.33
CA ILE A 205 13.01 0.47 0.44
C ILE A 205 12.06 1.48 1.10
N ALA A 206 10.98 1.00 1.69
CA ALA A 206 9.95 1.85 2.27
C ALA A 206 10.42 2.56 3.56
N PHE A 207 11.24 1.90 4.38
CA PHE A 207 11.67 2.44 5.67
C PHE A 207 12.60 3.67 5.56
N PRO A 208 13.60 3.74 4.66
CA PRO A 208 14.35 4.98 4.44
C PRO A 208 13.46 6.13 3.96
N LEU A 209 12.50 5.86 3.08
CA LEU A 209 11.51 6.87 2.66
C LEU A 209 10.65 7.32 3.83
N PHE A 210 10.18 6.38 4.67
CA PHE A 210 9.40 6.70 5.86
C PHE A 210 10.23 7.52 6.87
N THR A 211 11.51 7.18 7.05
CA THR A 211 12.45 7.93 7.90
C THR A 211 12.63 9.36 7.40
N PHE A 212 12.90 9.52 6.10
CA PHE A 212 12.97 10.86 5.49
C PHE A 212 11.66 11.61 5.65
N ALA A 213 10.51 10.94 5.49
CA ALA A 213 9.20 11.56 5.66
C ALA A 213 8.99 12.08 7.08
N VAL A 214 9.36 11.32 8.12
CA VAL A 214 9.28 11.78 9.52
C VAL A 214 10.15 13.01 9.76
N ILE A 215 11.40 13.01 9.25
CA ILE A 215 12.31 14.16 9.35
C ILE A 215 11.76 15.38 8.62
N ALA A 216 11.31 15.22 7.37
CA ALA A 216 10.71 16.29 6.58
C ALA A 216 9.42 16.82 7.24
N GLY A 217 8.68 15.96 7.94
CA GLY A 217 7.50 16.34 8.71
C GLY A 217 7.84 17.25 9.87
N ALA A 218 8.92 16.95 10.61
CA ALA A 218 9.40 17.82 11.68
C ALA A 218 9.86 19.19 11.15
N ILE A 219 10.53 19.24 10.00
CA ILE A 219 10.93 20.52 9.39
C ILE A 219 9.70 21.32 8.91
N TRP A 220 8.71 20.64 8.33
CA TRP A 220 7.45 21.26 7.96
C TRP A 220 6.72 21.82 9.19
N ALA A 221 6.75 21.10 10.31
CA ALA A 221 6.12 21.52 11.55
C ALA A 221 6.72 22.84 12.08
N GLU A 222 8.04 23.01 11.99
CA GLU A 222 8.67 24.30 12.33
C GLU A 222 8.10 25.44 11.47
N ALA A 223 8.01 25.23 10.16
CA ALA A 223 7.50 26.24 9.24
C ALA A 223 5.99 26.55 9.43
N ALA A 224 5.19 25.58 9.89
CA ALA A 224 3.74 25.71 10.03
C ALA A 224 3.30 26.21 11.42
N TRP A 225 3.97 25.76 12.48
CA TRP A 225 3.56 26.00 13.87
C TRP A 225 4.67 26.59 14.76
N GLY A 226 5.86 26.87 14.22
CA GLY A 226 7.00 27.44 14.97
C GLY A 226 7.67 26.47 15.96
N ARG A 227 7.49 25.16 15.75
CA ARG A 227 8.20 24.10 16.51
C ARG A 227 8.40 22.85 15.64
N PHE A 228 9.58 22.24 15.71
CA PHE A 228 9.90 21.00 14.97
C PHE A 228 9.09 19.78 15.40
N TRP A 229 8.69 19.73 16.66
CA TRP A 229 7.98 18.59 17.25
C TRP A 229 7.27 19.05 18.51
N GLY A 230 6.18 18.40 18.87
CA GLY A 230 5.88 18.25 20.27
C GLY A 230 4.69 17.38 20.55
N TRP A 231 4.87 16.10 20.24
CA TRP A 231 4.22 14.97 20.88
C TRP A 231 2.70 14.98 20.75
N ASP A 232 2.16 15.59 19.70
CA ASP A 232 0.75 15.41 19.39
C ASP A 232 0.48 13.95 18.97
N PRO A 233 -0.79 13.50 18.96
CA PRO A 233 -1.11 12.12 18.67
C PRO A 233 -0.58 11.64 17.30
N LYS A 234 -0.51 12.49 16.28
CA LYS A 234 -0.01 12.10 14.95
C LYS A 234 1.50 11.93 14.93
N GLU A 235 2.21 12.89 15.52
CA GLU A 235 3.66 12.85 15.71
C GLU A 235 4.06 11.63 16.54
N THR A 236 3.38 11.40 17.65
CA THR A 236 3.63 10.27 18.56
C THR A 236 3.43 8.93 17.86
N VAL A 237 2.31 8.73 17.16
CA VAL A 237 2.04 7.47 16.45
C VAL A 237 2.98 7.29 15.25
N ALA A 238 3.38 8.37 14.58
CA ALA A 238 4.40 8.30 13.53
C ALA A 238 5.75 7.82 14.09
N PHE A 239 6.17 8.34 15.24
CA PHE A 239 7.39 7.89 15.92
C PHE A 239 7.29 6.43 16.39
N VAL A 240 6.17 6.03 16.98
CA VAL A 240 5.92 4.62 17.37
C VAL A 240 6.02 3.70 16.15
N SER A 241 5.40 4.09 15.03
CA SER A 241 5.47 3.32 13.78
C SER A 241 6.91 3.20 13.29
N TRP A 242 7.67 4.30 13.33
CA TRP A 242 9.09 4.33 12.96
C TRP A 242 9.91 3.35 13.81
N VAL A 243 9.73 3.36 15.14
CA VAL A 243 10.41 2.45 16.07
C VAL A 243 10.07 0.99 15.78
N ILE A 244 8.79 0.67 15.51
CA ILE A 244 8.37 -0.70 15.21
C ILE A 244 9.01 -1.21 13.91
N TYR A 245 9.06 -0.40 12.85
CA TYR A 245 9.72 -0.80 11.60
C TYR A 245 11.25 -0.88 11.74
N ALA A 246 11.86 -0.01 12.54
CA ALA A 246 13.28 -0.13 12.89
C ALA A 246 13.55 -1.46 13.63
N ALA A 247 12.69 -1.80 14.61
CA ALA A 247 12.76 -3.06 15.33
C ALA A 247 12.54 -4.27 14.41
N TYR A 248 11.64 -4.18 13.43
CA TYR A 248 11.46 -5.23 12.42
C TYR A 248 12.73 -5.45 11.61
N LEU A 249 13.33 -4.39 11.06
CA LEU A 249 14.57 -4.50 10.28
C LEU A 249 15.74 -4.99 11.13
N HIS A 250 15.83 -4.53 12.38
CA HIS A 250 16.82 -5.02 13.34
C HIS A 250 16.64 -6.51 13.64
N ALA A 251 15.41 -6.96 13.93
CA ALA A 251 15.09 -8.37 14.13
C ALA A 251 15.42 -9.23 12.90
N ARG A 252 15.34 -8.68 11.69
CA ARG A 252 15.70 -9.36 10.44
C ARG A 252 17.20 -9.40 10.16
N ALA A 253 17.95 -8.41 10.64
CA ALA A 253 19.40 -8.35 10.51
C ALA A 253 20.13 -9.19 11.58
N THR A 254 19.49 -9.45 12.71
CA THR A 254 20.09 -10.16 13.85
C THR A 254 19.94 -11.68 13.73
N ALA A 255 21.07 -12.40 13.75
CA ALA A 255 21.11 -13.86 13.73
C ALA A 255 20.35 -14.47 14.93
N GLY A 256 19.60 -15.55 14.70
CA GLY A 256 18.85 -16.27 15.73
C GLY A 256 17.40 -15.83 15.94
N TRP A 257 16.95 -14.76 15.27
CA TRP A 257 15.54 -14.38 15.28
C TRP A 257 14.69 -15.27 14.38
N ARG A 258 13.56 -15.76 14.91
CA ARG A 258 12.59 -16.55 14.15
C ARG A 258 11.79 -15.63 13.22
N ALA A 259 11.66 -16.00 11.95
CA ALA A 259 10.90 -15.25 10.94
C ALA A 259 9.45 -14.93 11.38
N ALA A 260 8.80 -15.84 12.11
CA ALA A 260 7.45 -15.60 12.66
C ALA A 260 7.37 -14.45 13.67
N ARG A 261 8.41 -14.25 14.50
CA ARG A 261 8.45 -13.11 15.42
C ARG A 261 8.61 -11.80 14.67
N ALA A 262 9.49 -11.76 13.67
CA ALA A 262 9.66 -10.60 12.80
C ALA A 262 8.37 -10.28 12.02
N ALA A 263 7.66 -11.29 11.52
CA ALA A 263 6.38 -11.09 10.84
C ALA A 263 5.34 -10.39 11.74
N TRP A 264 5.23 -10.78 13.02
CA TRP A 264 4.35 -10.09 13.98
C TRP A 264 4.73 -8.63 14.22
N ILE A 265 6.03 -8.32 14.31
CA ILE A 265 6.50 -6.93 14.45
C ILE A 265 6.08 -6.11 13.22
N ASN A 266 6.23 -6.68 12.02
CA ASN A 266 5.84 -6.00 10.78
C ASN A 266 4.31 -5.78 10.70
N VAL A 267 3.51 -6.76 11.14
CA VAL A 267 2.05 -6.61 11.23
C VAL A 267 1.67 -5.51 12.22
N ALA A 268 2.35 -5.43 13.37
CA ALA A 268 2.14 -4.33 14.32
C ALA A 268 2.49 -2.97 13.70
N GLY A 269 3.59 -2.87 12.95
CA GLY A 269 3.98 -1.64 12.25
C GLY A 269 2.98 -1.24 11.16
N PHE A 270 2.41 -2.22 10.46
CA PHE A 270 1.34 -1.97 9.48
C PHE A 270 0.07 -1.46 10.18
N ALA A 271 -0.32 -2.08 11.30
CA ALA A 271 -1.46 -1.64 12.08
C ALA A 271 -1.29 -0.22 12.63
N THR A 272 -0.09 0.16 13.10
CA THR A 272 0.14 1.53 13.60
C THR A 272 0.11 2.57 12.48
N VAL A 273 0.59 2.24 11.28
CA VAL A 273 0.46 3.13 10.11
C VAL A 273 -1.01 3.34 9.73
N LEU A 274 -1.83 2.27 9.70
CA LEU A 274 -3.27 2.38 9.44
C LEU A 274 -3.99 3.17 10.54
N PHE A 275 -3.62 2.96 11.79
CA PHE A 275 -4.15 3.71 12.92
C PHE A 275 -3.83 5.21 12.80
N ASN A 276 -2.59 5.55 12.42
CA ASN A 276 -2.21 6.94 12.19
C ASN A 276 -2.96 7.56 10.99
N LEU A 277 -3.18 6.77 9.94
CA LEU A 277 -3.85 7.21 8.73
C LEU A 277 -5.34 7.49 8.94
N PHE A 278 -6.07 6.62 9.65
CA PHE A 278 -7.53 6.77 9.80
C PHE A 278 -7.94 7.30 11.15
N PHE A 279 -7.53 6.62 12.23
CA PHE A 279 -8.01 6.97 13.56
C PHE A 279 -7.54 8.37 13.98
N ILE A 280 -6.25 8.66 13.83
CA ILE A 280 -5.73 9.98 14.21
C ILE A 280 -6.29 11.09 13.30
N ASN A 281 -6.45 10.85 12.00
CA ASN A 281 -6.98 11.89 11.11
C ASN A 281 -8.49 12.12 11.26
N MET A 282 -9.27 11.09 11.61
CA MET A 282 -10.75 11.19 11.66
C MET A 282 -11.32 11.42 13.05
N VAL A 283 -10.67 10.90 14.10
CA VAL A 283 -11.24 10.86 15.46
C VAL A 283 -10.58 11.89 16.38
N VAL A 284 -9.29 12.17 16.18
CA VAL A 284 -8.55 13.09 17.03
C VAL A 284 -8.60 14.49 16.43
N ALA A 285 -9.24 15.42 17.15
CA ALA A 285 -9.13 16.84 16.83
C ALA A 285 -7.67 17.30 17.08
N GLY A 286 -7.06 17.91 16.08
CA GLY A 286 -5.68 18.39 16.19
C GLY A 286 -5.21 19.13 14.93
N LEU A 287 -3.98 19.66 15.01
CA LEU A 287 -3.32 20.45 13.96
C LEU A 287 -3.25 19.72 12.60
N HIS A 288 -3.40 18.40 12.62
CA HIS A 288 -3.27 17.52 11.46
C HIS A 288 -4.60 16.90 11.00
N SER A 289 -5.75 17.39 11.48
CA SER A 289 -7.05 16.89 11.02
C SER A 289 -7.32 17.40 9.60
N TYR A 290 -7.04 16.54 8.62
CA TYR A 290 -7.36 16.77 7.21
C TYR A 290 -8.68 16.13 6.79
N ALA A 291 -9.51 15.76 7.77
CA ALA A 291 -10.73 14.99 7.54
C ALA A 291 -11.77 15.71 6.65
N GLY A 292 -11.55 16.97 6.26
CA GLY A 292 -12.49 17.68 5.40
C GLY A 292 -13.89 17.77 5.99
N LEU A 293 -14.01 17.57 7.31
CA LEU A 293 -15.19 17.92 8.07
C LEU A 293 -15.15 19.44 8.15
N GLY A 294 -15.82 20.07 7.18
CA GLY A 294 -16.16 21.49 7.25
C GLY A 294 -16.93 21.79 8.53
#